data_AF-A0ABD2WNS5-F1
#
_entry.id   AF-A0ABD2WNS5-F1
#
_cell.length_a   1.000
_cell.length_b   1.000
_cell.length_c   1.000
_cell.angle_alpha   90.00
_cell.angle_beta   90.00
_cell.angle_gamma   90.00
#
_symmetry.space_group_name_H-M   'P 1'
#
loop_
_entity.id
_entity.type
_entity.pdbx_description
1 polymer ?
#
loop_
_entity_poly.entity_id
_entity_poly.type
_entity_poly.pdbx_seq_one_letter_code
_entity_poly.pdbx_strand_id
1 'polypeptide(L)'
;MEREYSEVIKELRRALRLGESIEESVLNEGIRYLENALSSILPRSKKYKYQSQFSHLLSIRARYEKRGSGLCDDELRIKWEDVKSAFSCRIRTGQIVNFKHKDATAFLEDAFTIFVERINEALDKHSMIKVNVELAAEYMTLNKDGEFIFGDKYFNTKNEHISQSTDFGEWFISNVKEPILKQIEEFEKEGSGWALSKILHLLVNINKYNPSRVGSYIPLPKVIDDKKACVNVKNFKDFCFKWAILAALY
;
A
#
# COMPACT_ATOMS: atom_id res chain seq x y z
N MET A 1 17.08 10.34 -19.38
CA MET A 1 16.89 8.94 -19.82
C MET A 1 16.10 8.25 -18.71
N GLU A 2 14.79 8.05 -18.90
CA GLU A 2 13.95 7.41 -17.89
C GLU A 2 14.30 5.91 -17.88
N ARG A 3 15.21 5.47 -17.00
CA ARG A 3 15.54 4.04 -16.86
C ARG A 3 14.26 3.32 -16.45
N GLU A 4 13.80 2.39 -17.27
CA GLU A 4 12.67 1.55 -16.92
C GLU A 4 13.15 0.46 -15.96
N TYR A 5 13.08 0.74 -14.65
CA TYR A 5 13.48 -0.22 -13.61
C TYR A 5 12.66 -1.52 -13.60
N SER A 6 11.62 -1.64 -14.42
CA SER A 6 10.88 -2.89 -14.62
C SER A 6 11.77 -4.03 -15.09
N GLU A 7 12.64 -3.80 -16.08
CA GLU A 7 13.54 -4.85 -16.58
C GLU A 7 14.63 -5.18 -15.56
N VAL A 8 15.16 -4.16 -14.88
CA VAL A 8 16.12 -4.36 -13.78
C VAL A 8 15.51 -5.23 -12.68
N ILE A 9 14.26 -4.97 -12.28
CA ILE A 9 13.56 -5.77 -11.27
C ILE A 9 13.39 -7.22 -11.75
N LYS A 10 13.04 -7.45 -13.02
CA LYS A 10 12.91 -8.81 -13.57
C LYS A 10 14.24 -9.57 -13.51
N GLU A 11 15.34 -8.94 -13.92
CA GLU A 11 16.68 -9.53 -13.87
C GLU A 11 17.13 -9.83 -12.44
N LEU A 12 16.97 -8.88 -11.51
CA LEU A 12 17.31 -9.07 -10.10
C LEU A 12 16.52 -10.21 -9.46
N ARG A 13 15.24 -10.38 -9.81
CA ARG A 13 14.44 -11.50 -9.34
C ARG A 13 14.83 -12.82 -9.98
N ARG A 14 15.22 -12.83 -11.24
CA ARG A 14 15.78 -14.01 -11.91
C ARG A 14 17.04 -14.47 -11.19
N ALA A 15 17.96 -13.55 -10.90
CA ALA A 15 19.18 -13.84 -10.13
C ALA A 15 18.84 -14.40 -8.74
N LEU A 16 17.89 -13.78 -8.01
CA LEU A 16 17.39 -14.33 -6.75
C LEU A 16 16.85 -15.77 -6.91
N ARG A 17 16.07 -16.05 -7.95
CA ARG A 17 15.51 -17.40 -8.17
C ARG A 17 16.60 -18.44 -8.46
N LEU A 18 17.59 -18.09 -9.27
CA LEU A 18 18.69 -18.97 -9.66
C LEU A 18 19.79 -19.09 -8.58
N GLY A 19 19.73 -18.27 -7.54
CA GLY A 19 20.77 -18.26 -6.50
C GLY A 19 22.06 -17.57 -6.96
N GLU A 20 21.98 -16.76 -8.00
CA GLU A 20 23.10 -16.01 -8.56
C GLU A 20 23.45 -14.81 -7.68
N SER A 21 24.69 -14.33 -7.82
CA SER A 21 25.11 -13.09 -7.19
C SER A 21 24.34 -11.91 -7.77
N ILE A 22 23.90 -11.00 -6.89
CA ILE A 22 23.26 -9.76 -7.28
C ILE A 22 24.29 -8.64 -7.21
N GLU A 23 24.35 -7.82 -8.26
CA GLU A 23 25.11 -6.58 -8.21
C GLU A 23 24.40 -5.58 -7.26
N GLU A 24 24.85 -5.56 -6.01
CA GLU A 24 24.27 -4.71 -4.96
C GLU A 24 24.30 -3.22 -5.33
N SER A 25 25.30 -2.81 -6.10
CA SER A 25 25.43 -1.45 -6.65
C SER A 25 24.22 -1.06 -7.51
N VAL A 26 23.76 -1.95 -8.39
CA VAL A 26 22.60 -1.72 -9.28
C VAL A 26 21.31 -1.62 -8.47
N LEU A 27 21.15 -2.51 -7.48
CA LEU A 27 20.01 -2.52 -6.57
C LEU A 27 19.94 -1.21 -5.77
N ASN A 28 21.04 -0.82 -5.12
CA ASN A 28 21.13 0.38 -4.31
C ASN A 28 20.99 1.67 -5.14
N GLU A 29 21.53 1.69 -6.37
CA GLU A 29 21.33 2.79 -7.31
C GLU A 29 19.84 2.97 -7.65
N GLY A 30 19.12 1.87 -7.91
CA GLY A 30 17.69 1.90 -8.20
C GLY A 30 16.83 2.36 -7.03
N ILE A 31 17.12 1.88 -5.82
CA ILE A 31 16.46 2.33 -4.59
C ILE A 31 16.66 3.83 -4.43
N ARG A 32 17.90 4.32 -4.50
CA ARG A 32 18.21 5.75 -4.35
C ARG A 32 17.53 6.61 -5.42
N TYR A 33 17.53 6.16 -6.67
CA TYR A 33 16.86 6.88 -7.76
C TYR A 33 15.35 7.02 -7.48
N LEU A 34 14.67 5.92 -7.15
CA LEU A 34 13.22 5.93 -6.93
C LEU A 34 12.84 6.69 -5.66
N GLU A 35 13.65 6.61 -4.60
CA GLU A 35 13.44 7.39 -3.38
C GLU A 35 13.51 8.91 -3.64
N ASN A 36 14.50 9.34 -4.43
CA ASN A 36 14.61 10.73 -4.86
C ASN A 36 13.44 11.14 -5.75
N ALA A 37 13.05 10.29 -6.71
CA ALA A 37 11.92 10.56 -7.58
C ALA A 37 10.61 10.68 -6.80
N LEU A 38 10.35 9.80 -5.84
CA LEU A 38 9.17 9.83 -4.96
C LEU A 38 9.14 11.04 -4.02
N SER A 39 10.29 11.68 -3.79
CA SER A 39 10.39 12.93 -3.04
C SER A 39 10.09 14.18 -3.90
N SER A 40 10.04 14.02 -5.22
CA SER A 40 9.74 15.10 -6.18
C SER A 40 8.24 15.21 -6.51
N ILE A 41 7.85 16.30 -7.16
CA ILE A 41 6.48 16.48 -7.66
C ILE A 41 6.28 15.59 -8.89
N LEU A 42 5.47 14.54 -8.73
CA LEU A 42 5.20 13.58 -9.79
C LEU A 42 3.75 13.63 -10.29
N PRO A 43 3.50 13.39 -11.59
CA PRO A 43 2.18 13.06 -12.10
C PRO A 43 1.62 11.80 -11.44
N ARG A 44 0.29 11.72 -11.29
CA ARG A 44 -0.38 10.61 -10.58
C ARG A 44 -0.01 9.23 -11.15
N SER A 45 0.08 9.08 -12.47
CA SER A 45 0.48 7.83 -13.12
C SER A 45 1.88 7.36 -12.72
N LYS A 46 2.83 8.30 -12.59
CA LYS A 46 4.21 8.01 -12.17
C LYS A 46 4.32 7.68 -10.69
N LYS A 47 3.47 8.27 -9.83
CA LYS A 47 3.48 7.98 -8.38
C LYS A 47 3.28 6.50 -8.09
N TYR A 48 2.26 5.89 -8.68
CA TYR A 48 1.98 4.45 -8.50
C TYR A 48 3.08 3.60 -9.12
N LYS A 49 3.50 3.90 -10.36
CA LYS A 49 4.56 3.16 -11.05
C LYS A 49 5.85 3.12 -10.23
N TYR A 50 6.32 4.28 -9.77
CA TYR A 50 7.58 4.39 -9.03
C TYR A 50 7.47 3.78 -7.63
N GLN A 51 6.32 3.92 -6.96
CA GLN A 51 6.10 3.28 -5.66
C GLN A 51 6.13 1.76 -5.78
N SER A 52 5.44 1.19 -6.77
CA SER A 52 5.47 -0.26 -7.04
C SER A 52 6.89 -0.76 -7.33
N GLN A 53 7.63 -0.08 -8.21
CA GLN A 53 9.02 -0.42 -8.50
C GLN A 53 9.90 -0.32 -7.25
N PHE A 54 9.67 0.69 -6.40
CA PHE A 54 10.43 0.88 -5.16
C PHE A 54 10.16 -0.25 -4.17
N SER A 55 8.90 -0.61 -3.95
CA SER A 55 8.49 -1.75 -3.11
C SER A 55 9.16 -3.06 -3.55
N HIS A 56 9.25 -3.28 -4.86
CA HIS A 56 9.93 -4.46 -5.41
C HIS A 56 11.44 -4.46 -5.14
N LEU A 57 12.13 -3.35 -5.36
CA LEU A 57 13.56 -3.26 -5.06
C LEU A 57 13.82 -3.45 -3.56
N LEU A 58 13.02 -2.84 -2.69
CA LEU A 58 13.12 -3.04 -1.24
C LEU A 58 12.89 -4.51 -0.86
N SER A 59 11.89 -5.17 -1.46
CA SER A 59 11.63 -6.60 -1.23
C SER A 59 12.78 -7.49 -1.70
N ILE A 60 13.42 -7.15 -2.82
CA ILE A 60 14.60 -7.84 -3.34
C ILE A 60 15.78 -7.67 -2.37
N ARG A 61 16.04 -6.43 -1.93
CA ARG A 61 17.09 -6.11 -0.96
C ARG A 61 16.93 -6.89 0.34
N ALA A 62 15.76 -6.85 0.95
CA ALA A 62 15.46 -7.57 2.18
C ALA A 62 15.72 -9.08 2.06
N ARG A 63 15.39 -9.67 0.91
CA ARG A 63 15.62 -11.11 0.64
C ARG A 63 17.08 -11.43 0.36
N TYR A 64 17.79 -10.53 -0.30
CA TYR A 64 19.22 -10.67 -0.57
C TYR A 64 20.03 -10.60 0.73
N GLU A 65 19.79 -9.59 1.57
CA GLU A 65 20.43 -9.42 2.88
C GLU A 65 20.25 -10.66 3.77
N LYS A 66 19.04 -11.25 3.76
CA LYS A 66 18.75 -12.49 4.50
C LYS A 66 19.60 -13.68 4.04
N ARG A 67 19.99 -13.76 2.76
CA ARG A 67 20.85 -14.85 2.26
C ARG A 67 22.31 -14.67 2.68
N GLY A 68 22.78 -13.43 2.82
CA GLY A 68 24.18 -13.10 3.10
C GLY A 68 24.56 -13.03 4.57
N SER A 69 23.60 -13.01 5.50
CA SER A 69 23.87 -12.69 6.91
C SER A 69 24.54 -13.80 7.73
N GLY A 70 24.53 -15.07 7.29
CA GLY A 70 25.18 -16.19 7.99
C GLY A 70 24.73 -16.42 9.45
N LEU A 71 23.77 -15.62 9.94
CA LEU A 71 23.24 -15.64 11.29
C LEU A 71 21.95 -16.45 11.30
N CYS A 72 21.78 -17.19 12.39
CA CYS A 72 20.71 -18.12 12.71
C CYS A 72 19.32 -17.45 12.87
N ASP A 73 18.97 -16.47 12.03
CA ASP A 73 17.63 -15.87 12.03
C ASP A 73 16.66 -16.71 11.18
N ASP A 74 16.70 -18.02 11.43
CA ASP A 74 15.90 -19.03 10.75
C ASP A 74 14.40 -18.90 11.14
N GLU A 75 14.05 -18.01 12.06
CA GLU A 75 12.68 -17.78 12.52
C GLU A 75 11.97 -16.63 11.81
N LEU A 76 12.67 -15.64 11.23
CA LEU A 76 12.00 -14.45 10.70
C LEU A 76 11.25 -14.72 9.39
N ARG A 77 9.94 -14.98 9.47
CA ARG A 77 9.08 -15.30 8.30
C ARG A 77 8.69 -14.07 7.47
N ILE A 78 8.57 -12.94 8.15
CA ILE A 78 8.15 -11.66 7.57
C ILE A 78 8.90 -10.48 8.22
N LYS A 79 8.98 -9.33 7.54
CA LYS A 79 9.59 -8.09 8.06
C LYS A 79 8.86 -6.85 7.55
N TRP A 80 8.67 -5.85 8.42
CA TRP A 80 8.21 -4.52 8.01
C TRP A 80 9.36 -3.70 7.42
N GLU A 81 9.12 -3.07 6.27
CA GLU A 81 10.00 -2.04 5.71
C GLU A 81 9.18 -0.81 5.30
N ASP A 82 9.65 0.38 5.67
CA ASP A 82 9.00 1.62 5.26
C ASP A 82 9.23 1.92 3.78
N VAL A 83 8.16 2.36 3.11
CA VAL A 83 8.14 2.65 1.68
C VAL A 83 7.84 4.14 1.49
N LYS A 84 8.72 4.84 0.76
CA LYS A 84 8.52 6.24 0.42
C LYS A 84 7.24 6.40 -0.41
N SER A 85 6.51 7.48 -0.16
CA SER A 85 5.28 7.79 -0.87
C SER A 85 5.26 9.23 -1.33
N ALA A 86 4.84 9.46 -2.57
CA ALA A 86 4.63 10.78 -3.16
C ALA A 86 3.20 11.31 -2.95
N PHE A 87 2.35 10.60 -2.19
CA PHE A 87 0.97 11.00 -1.93
C PHE A 87 0.87 11.88 -0.68
N SER A 88 0.39 13.12 -0.83
CA SER A 88 0.34 14.10 0.27
C SER A 88 -0.61 13.72 1.42
N CYS A 89 -1.64 12.91 1.14
CA CYS A 89 -2.56 12.40 2.16
C CYS A 89 -1.97 11.23 2.97
N ARG A 90 -0.79 10.72 2.59
CA ARG A 90 -0.19 9.54 3.21
C ARG A 90 0.45 9.91 4.53
N ILE A 91 0.04 9.25 5.61
CA ILE A 91 0.73 9.31 6.92
C ILE A 91 1.96 8.43 6.84
N ARG A 92 1.77 7.16 6.46
CA ARG A 92 2.82 6.16 6.37
C ARG A 92 2.49 5.14 5.30
N THR A 93 3.51 4.67 4.61
CA THR A 93 3.42 3.46 3.80
C THR A 93 4.53 2.55 4.24
N GLY A 94 4.22 1.28 4.43
CA GLY A 94 5.25 0.27 4.57
C GLY A 94 4.77 -1.03 3.96
N GLN A 95 5.70 -1.95 3.79
CA GLN A 95 5.44 -3.25 3.25
C GLN A 95 5.87 -4.32 4.25
N ILE A 96 5.04 -5.35 4.37
CA ILE A 96 5.40 -6.58 5.09
C ILE A 96 5.99 -7.52 4.04
N VAL A 97 7.31 -7.68 4.04
CA VAL A 97 8.04 -8.51 3.09
C VAL A 97 7.90 -9.97 3.49
N ASN A 98 7.53 -10.82 2.54
CA ASN A 98 7.47 -12.26 2.74
C ASN A 98 8.83 -12.92 2.46
N PHE A 99 9.33 -13.72 3.40
CA PHE A 99 10.53 -14.54 3.21
C PHE A 99 10.25 -16.04 3.02
N LYS A 100 9.24 -16.59 3.69
CA LYS A 100 9.06 -18.06 3.79
C LYS A 100 7.66 -18.56 3.39
N HIS A 101 6.62 -17.74 3.43
CA HIS A 101 5.25 -18.20 3.15
C HIS A 101 5.06 -18.53 1.67
N LYS A 102 4.32 -19.62 1.43
CA LYS A 102 3.95 -20.08 0.08
C LYS A 102 2.47 -19.81 -0.20
N ASP A 103 1.63 -19.81 0.83
CA ASP A 103 0.20 -19.57 0.77
C ASP A 103 -0.17 -18.20 1.36
N ALA A 104 -1.21 -17.59 0.81
CA ALA A 104 -1.62 -16.23 1.17
C ALA A 104 -2.26 -16.19 2.56
N THR A 105 -2.96 -17.25 2.95
CA THR A 105 -3.66 -17.34 4.25
C THR A 105 -2.68 -17.24 5.41
N ALA A 106 -1.67 -18.12 5.45
CA ALA A 106 -0.66 -18.12 6.51
C ALA A 106 0.17 -16.83 6.49
N PHE A 107 0.46 -16.28 5.30
CA PHE A 107 1.16 -15.00 5.20
C PHE A 107 0.35 -13.85 5.83
N LEU A 108 -0.95 -13.79 5.56
CA LEU A 108 -1.83 -12.75 6.10
C LEU A 108 -2.05 -12.90 7.60
N GLU A 109 -2.06 -14.14 8.12
CA GLU A 109 -2.11 -14.42 9.55
C GLU A 109 -0.86 -13.90 10.28
N ASP A 110 0.34 -14.20 9.79
CA ASP A 110 1.58 -13.67 10.39
C ASP A 110 1.66 -12.14 10.20
N ALA A 111 1.22 -11.64 9.04
CA ALA A 111 1.21 -10.19 8.75
C ALA A 111 0.30 -9.39 9.68
N PHE A 112 -0.75 -10.01 10.23
CA PHE A 112 -1.68 -9.34 11.15
C PHE A 112 -0.98 -8.77 12.38
N THR A 113 -0.02 -9.50 12.96
CA THR A 113 0.72 -9.04 14.16
C THR A 113 1.49 -7.75 13.88
N ILE A 114 2.24 -7.72 12.77
CA ILE A 114 2.99 -6.51 12.35
C ILE A 114 2.01 -5.39 11.97
N PHE A 115 0.92 -5.72 11.28
CA PHE A 115 -0.10 -4.75 10.90
C PHE A 115 -0.66 -4.01 12.13
N VAL A 116 -1.09 -4.74 13.17
CA VAL A 116 -1.65 -4.16 14.40
C VAL A 116 -0.66 -3.22 15.08
N GLU A 117 0.60 -3.62 15.19
CA GLU A 117 1.66 -2.78 15.75
C GLU A 117 1.75 -1.43 15.02
N ARG A 118 1.80 -1.45 13.68
CA ARG A 118 1.94 -0.24 12.85
C ARG A 118 0.67 0.62 12.82
N ILE A 119 -0.51 0.00 12.95
CA ILE A 119 -1.77 0.71 13.08
C ILE A 119 -1.84 1.44 14.42
N ASN A 120 -1.46 0.81 15.53
CA ASN A 120 -1.42 1.46 16.84
C ASN A 120 -0.49 2.68 16.85
N GLU A 121 0.73 2.54 16.30
CA GLU A 121 1.68 3.67 16.18
C GLU A 121 1.10 4.86 15.41
N ALA A 122 0.21 4.61 14.44
CA ALA A 122 -0.48 5.65 13.71
C ALA A 122 -1.64 6.26 14.50
N LEU A 123 -2.39 5.43 15.25
CA LEU A 123 -3.52 5.86 16.07
C LEU A 123 -3.10 6.67 17.31
N ASP A 124 -1.88 6.47 17.81
CA ASP A 124 -1.29 7.29 18.88
C ASP A 124 -1.16 8.77 18.46
N LYS A 125 -1.00 9.02 17.16
CA LYS A 125 -0.81 10.36 16.59
C LYS A 125 -2.06 10.90 15.91
N HIS A 126 -3.01 10.03 15.57
CA HIS A 126 -4.19 10.35 14.80
C HIS A 126 -5.40 9.60 15.34
N SER A 127 -6.45 10.32 15.76
CA SER A 127 -7.65 9.69 16.33
C SER A 127 -8.36 8.72 15.38
N MET A 128 -8.27 8.97 14.07
CA MET A 128 -8.81 8.10 13.03
C MET A 128 -7.93 8.14 11.78
N ILE A 129 -7.82 6.99 11.12
CA ILE A 129 -7.01 6.80 9.92
C ILE A 129 -7.80 6.07 8.84
N LYS A 130 -7.32 6.14 7.60
CA LYS A 130 -7.83 5.39 6.44
C LYS A 130 -6.78 4.43 5.93
N VAL A 131 -7.09 3.14 5.93
CA VAL A 131 -6.16 2.09 5.57
C VAL A 131 -6.68 1.35 4.34
N ASN A 132 -5.78 1.09 3.41
CA ASN A 132 -5.96 0.06 2.40
C ASN A 132 -4.68 -0.76 2.32
N VAL A 133 -4.75 -1.92 1.69
CA VAL A 133 -3.59 -2.75 1.45
C VAL A 133 -3.54 -3.23 0.00
N GLU A 134 -2.34 -3.55 -0.46
CA GLU A 134 -2.08 -4.20 -1.75
C GLU A 134 -1.21 -5.43 -1.51
N LEU A 135 -1.71 -6.63 -1.84
CA LEU A 135 -0.90 -7.83 -1.86
C LEU A 135 -0.25 -7.96 -3.25
N ALA A 136 1.08 -7.96 -3.30
CA ALA A 136 1.83 -8.26 -4.50
C ALA A 136 2.23 -9.74 -4.51
N ALA A 137 1.93 -10.43 -5.60
CA ALA A 137 2.28 -11.82 -5.82
C ALA A 137 2.82 -12.03 -7.25
N GLU A 138 3.81 -12.90 -7.37
CA GLU A 138 4.36 -13.35 -8.64
C GLU A 138 3.65 -14.64 -9.05
N TYR A 139 3.09 -14.66 -10.24
CA TYR A 139 2.50 -15.83 -10.88
C TYR A 139 3.38 -16.29 -12.03
N MET A 140 3.27 -17.56 -12.39
CA MET A 140 3.98 -18.16 -13.51
C MET A 140 3.04 -18.94 -14.42
N THR A 141 3.37 -19.02 -15.70
CA THR A 141 2.71 -19.87 -16.70
C THR A 141 3.74 -20.40 -17.70
N LEU A 142 3.35 -21.35 -18.54
CA LEU A 142 4.20 -21.87 -19.62
C LEU A 142 3.85 -21.17 -20.93
N ASN A 143 4.87 -20.75 -21.67
CA ASN A 143 4.69 -20.29 -23.05
C ASN A 143 4.53 -21.49 -24.01
N LYS A 144 4.33 -21.20 -25.30
CA LYS A 144 4.18 -22.24 -26.35
C LYS A 144 5.43 -23.12 -26.52
N ASP A 145 6.59 -22.60 -26.12
CA ASP A 145 7.89 -23.26 -26.25
C ASP A 145 8.28 -24.04 -24.97
N GLY A 146 7.40 -24.06 -23.96
CA GLY A 146 7.62 -24.76 -22.68
C GLY A 146 8.49 -23.99 -21.67
N GLU A 147 8.78 -22.71 -21.92
CA GLU A 147 9.50 -21.86 -20.98
C GLU A 147 8.56 -21.19 -19.97
N PHE A 148 9.03 -21.04 -18.74
CA PHE A 148 8.28 -20.35 -17.69
C PHE A 148 8.31 -18.83 -17.87
N ILE A 149 7.12 -18.24 -18.04
CA ILE A 149 6.90 -16.79 -17.99
C ILE A 149 6.42 -16.41 -16.60
N PHE A 150 6.97 -15.33 -16.05
CA PHE A 150 6.61 -14.80 -14.74
C PHE A 150 5.93 -13.43 -14.88
N GLY A 151 4.96 -13.15 -14.03
CA GLY A 151 4.20 -11.91 -14.05
C GLY A 151 3.64 -11.53 -12.69
N ASP A 152 3.65 -10.23 -12.40
CA ASP A 152 3.12 -9.70 -11.14
C ASP A 152 1.61 -9.53 -11.20
N LYS A 153 0.96 -9.89 -10.10
CA LYS A 153 -0.44 -9.61 -9.81
C LYS A 153 -0.56 -8.89 -8.48
N TYR A 154 -1.49 -7.94 -8.45
CA TYR A 154 -1.71 -7.04 -7.33
C TYR A 154 -3.18 -7.15 -6.92
N PHE A 155 -3.42 -7.49 -5.67
CA PHE A 155 -4.76 -7.60 -5.10
C PHE A 155 -4.96 -6.47 -4.11
N ASN A 156 -5.93 -5.59 -4.40
CA ASN A 156 -6.08 -4.31 -3.72
C ASN A 156 -7.36 -4.30 -2.88
N THR A 157 -7.30 -3.70 -1.70
CA THR A 157 -8.48 -3.47 -0.88
C THR A 157 -8.98 -2.04 -0.99
N LYS A 158 -10.23 -1.81 -0.57
CA LYS A 158 -10.79 -0.45 -0.49
C LYS A 158 -10.18 0.30 0.69
N ASN A 159 -10.31 1.63 0.66
CA ASN A 159 -9.91 2.45 1.80
C ASN A 159 -10.99 2.38 2.88
N GLU A 160 -10.66 1.73 3.99
CA GLU A 160 -11.53 1.60 5.14
C GLU A 160 -10.96 2.34 6.35
N HIS A 161 -11.84 2.76 7.25
CA HIS A 161 -11.44 3.59 8.38
C HIS A 161 -11.14 2.72 9.62
N ILE A 162 -10.18 3.15 10.43
CA ILE A 162 -9.82 2.53 11.70
C ILE A 162 -9.73 3.63 12.75
N SER A 163 -10.27 3.36 13.93
CA SER A 163 -10.19 4.21 15.13
C SER A 163 -9.75 3.38 16.34
N GLN A 164 -9.51 4.04 17.48
CA GLN A 164 -9.13 3.36 18.73
C GLN A 164 -10.20 2.37 19.25
N SER A 165 -11.47 2.52 18.84
CA SER A 165 -12.56 1.61 19.25
C SER A 165 -12.81 0.47 18.26
N THR A 166 -12.03 0.37 17.18
CA THR A 166 -12.20 -0.66 16.15
C THR A 166 -11.56 -1.98 16.62
N ASP A 167 -12.29 -3.09 16.53
CA ASP A 167 -11.69 -4.42 16.69
C ASP A 167 -10.79 -4.71 15.48
N PHE A 168 -9.48 -4.78 15.69
CA PHE A 168 -8.55 -4.98 14.59
C PHE A 168 -8.62 -6.37 13.97
N GLY A 169 -8.98 -7.41 14.73
CA GLY A 169 -9.09 -8.77 14.23
C GLY A 169 -10.26 -8.88 13.25
N GLU A 170 -11.45 -8.48 13.69
CA GLU A 170 -12.65 -8.45 12.84
C GLU A 170 -12.46 -7.53 11.63
N TRP A 171 -11.87 -6.35 11.86
CA TRP A 171 -11.60 -5.40 10.78
C TRP A 171 -10.62 -5.97 9.75
N PHE A 172 -9.53 -6.60 10.19
CA PHE A 172 -8.53 -7.17 9.28
C PHE A 172 -9.11 -8.35 8.51
N ILE A 173 -9.90 -9.22 9.14
CA ILE A 173 -10.54 -10.34 8.45
C ILE A 173 -11.46 -9.82 7.34
N SER A 174 -12.40 -8.93 7.68
CA SER A 174 -13.43 -8.43 6.77
C SER A 174 -12.91 -7.49 5.67
N ASN A 175 -11.90 -6.66 5.97
CA ASN A 175 -11.42 -5.63 5.05
C ASN A 175 -10.09 -5.97 4.36
N VAL A 176 -9.36 -6.98 4.85
CA VAL A 176 -8.06 -7.40 4.30
C VAL A 176 -8.08 -8.85 3.88
N LYS A 177 -8.26 -9.79 4.82
CA LYS A 177 -8.08 -11.22 4.56
C LYS A 177 -9.10 -11.75 3.54
N GLU A 178 -10.39 -11.61 3.82
CA GLU A 178 -11.45 -12.12 2.94
C GLU A 178 -11.44 -11.46 1.56
N PRO A 179 -11.33 -10.13 1.42
CA PRO A 179 -11.30 -9.51 0.09
C PRO A 179 -10.09 -9.88 -0.74
N ILE A 180 -8.91 -10.09 -0.13
CA ILE A 180 -7.71 -10.52 -0.86
C ILE A 180 -7.86 -11.98 -1.29
N LEU A 181 -8.24 -12.88 -0.38
CA LEU A 181 -8.39 -14.30 -0.70
C LEU A 181 -9.46 -14.52 -1.78
N LYS A 182 -10.55 -13.76 -1.72
CA LYS A 182 -11.59 -13.78 -2.75
C LYS A 182 -11.03 -13.34 -4.12
N GLN A 183 -10.26 -12.25 -4.17
CA GLN A 183 -9.65 -11.80 -5.43
C GLN A 183 -8.64 -12.80 -5.99
N ILE A 184 -7.88 -13.49 -5.13
CA ILE A 184 -6.98 -14.58 -5.53
C ILE A 184 -7.79 -15.72 -6.14
N GLU A 185 -8.86 -16.16 -5.46
CA GLU A 185 -9.73 -17.24 -5.92
C GLU A 185 -10.42 -16.91 -7.24
N GLU A 186 -10.93 -15.68 -7.39
CA GLU A 186 -11.50 -15.18 -8.65
C GLU A 186 -10.45 -15.20 -9.77
N PHE A 187 -9.24 -14.71 -9.50
CA PHE A 187 -8.15 -14.71 -10.48
C PHE A 187 -7.72 -16.12 -10.90
N GLU A 188 -7.69 -17.08 -9.97
CA GLU A 188 -7.37 -18.48 -10.25
C GLU A 188 -8.49 -19.18 -11.03
N LYS A 189 -9.75 -18.86 -10.76
CA LYS A 189 -10.92 -19.39 -11.51
C LYS A 189 -11.02 -18.83 -12.93
N GLU A 190 -10.65 -17.57 -13.11
CA GLU A 190 -10.62 -16.90 -14.43
C GLU A 190 -9.37 -17.25 -15.25
N GLY A 191 -8.40 -17.94 -14.64
CA GLY A 191 -7.03 -18.07 -15.12
C GLY A 191 -6.77 -19.15 -16.17
N SER A 192 -6.25 -18.68 -17.32
CA SER A 192 -5.70 -19.40 -18.48
C SER A 192 -4.39 -20.19 -18.24
N GLY A 193 -4.24 -20.82 -17.08
CA GLY A 193 -3.05 -21.62 -16.73
C GLY A 193 -1.93 -20.85 -16.00
N TRP A 194 -2.27 -19.78 -15.28
CA TRP A 194 -1.34 -19.12 -14.36
C TRP A 194 -1.39 -19.77 -12.97
N ALA A 195 -0.23 -20.10 -12.42
CA ALA A 195 -0.10 -20.66 -11.07
C ALA A 195 0.65 -19.68 -10.17
N LEU A 196 0.27 -19.61 -8.90
CA LEU A 196 0.97 -18.80 -7.90
C LEU A 196 2.42 -19.31 -7.77
N SER A 197 3.38 -18.43 -8.03
CA SER A 197 4.80 -18.75 -7.88
C SER A 197 5.32 -18.29 -6.53
N LYS A 198 5.01 -17.06 -6.13
CA LYS A 198 5.53 -16.46 -4.89
C LYS A 198 4.71 -15.29 -4.38
N ILE A 199 4.43 -15.25 -3.09
CA ILE A 199 3.93 -14.05 -2.43
C ILE A 199 5.10 -13.10 -2.17
N LEU A 200 5.00 -11.85 -2.62
CA LEU A 200 6.09 -10.88 -2.56
C LEU A 200 6.06 -10.10 -1.24
N HIS A 201 5.01 -9.31 -1.05
CA HIS A 201 4.82 -8.45 0.12
C HIS A 201 3.37 -7.99 0.23
N LEU A 202 2.98 -7.53 1.41
CA LEU A 202 1.75 -6.78 1.65
C LEU A 202 2.08 -5.31 1.86
N LEU A 203 1.73 -4.44 0.91
CA LEU A 203 1.89 -3.00 1.05
C LEU A 203 0.72 -2.44 1.87
N VAL A 204 1.01 -1.80 2.99
CA VAL A 204 0.04 -1.20 3.91
C VAL A 204 0.08 0.33 3.78
N ASN A 205 -1.06 0.90 3.42
CA ASN A 205 -1.20 2.30 3.07
C ASN A 205 -2.02 3.03 4.14
N ILE A 206 -1.37 3.76 5.04
CA ILE A 206 -2.01 4.51 6.13
C ILE A 206 -2.19 5.97 5.73
N ASN A 207 -3.42 6.40 5.53
CA ASN A 207 -3.78 7.73 5.04
C ASN A 207 -4.47 8.55 6.13
N LYS A 208 -4.32 9.87 6.04
CA LYS A 208 -5.08 10.82 6.87
C LYS A 208 -6.57 10.63 6.64
N TYR A 209 -7.32 10.38 7.70
CA TYR A 209 -8.76 10.47 7.67
C TYR A 209 -9.18 11.87 8.09
N ASN A 210 -9.95 12.53 7.22
CA ASN A 210 -10.59 13.80 7.57
C ASN A 210 -12.12 13.57 7.58
N PRO A 211 -12.75 13.40 8.77
CA PRO A 211 -14.19 13.29 8.90
C PRO A 211 -14.88 14.57 8.45
N SER A 212 -14.24 15.72 8.68
CA SER A 212 -14.68 17.03 8.24
C SER A 212 -14.37 17.20 6.74
N ARG A 213 -15.16 16.50 5.92
CA ARG A 213 -15.58 17.05 4.62
C ARG A 213 -16.60 18.20 4.77
N VAL A 214 -16.75 18.74 5.98
CA VAL A 214 -17.46 20.00 6.15
C VAL A 214 -16.47 21.10 5.78
N GLY A 215 -16.68 21.68 4.59
CA GLY A 215 -15.84 22.76 4.10
C GLY A 215 -15.91 23.99 5.00
N SER A 216 -14.95 24.88 4.78
CA SER A 216 -15.13 26.29 5.12
C SER A 216 -16.29 26.89 4.30
N TYR A 217 -16.67 28.14 4.55
CA TYR A 217 -17.66 28.86 3.78
C TYR A 217 -17.52 28.61 2.27
N ILE A 218 -18.58 28.07 1.66
CA ILE A 218 -18.69 27.88 0.21
C ILE A 218 -19.63 28.97 -0.30
N PRO A 219 -19.20 29.80 -1.27
CA PRO A 219 -20.09 30.76 -1.90
C PRO A 219 -21.30 30.03 -2.51
N LEU A 220 -22.51 30.51 -2.22
CA LEU A 220 -23.70 29.98 -2.88
C LEU A 220 -23.66 30.32 -4.37
N PRO A 221 -24.23 29.46 -5.24
CA PRO A 221 -24.55 29.85 -6.60
C PRO A 221 -25.38 31.14 -6.60
N LYS A 222 -25.08 32.06 -7.52
CA LYS A 222 -25.67 33.42 -7.55
C LYS A 222 -27.20 33.42 -7.49
N VAL A 223 -27.85 32.48 -8.19
CA VAL A 223 -29.32 32.30 -8.18
C VAL A 223 -29.90 32.07 -6.79
N ILE A 224 -29.16 31.39 -5.91
CA ILE A 224 -29.59 31.11 -4.52
C ILE A 224 -29.21 32.28 -3.62
N ASP A 225 -28.02 32.85 -3.81
CA ASP A 225 -27.56 34.01 -3.02
C ASP A 225 -28.45 35.25 -3.24
N ASP A 226 -28.89 35.49 -4.47
CA ASP A 226 -29.75 36.63 -4.83
C ASP A 226 -31.15 36.51 -4.20
N LYS A 227 -31.65 35.28 -4.02
CA LYS A 227 -32.97 35.02 -3.42
C LYS A 227 -33.01 35.27 -1.91
N LYS A 228 -31.85 35.34 -1.25
CA LYS A 228 -31.71 35.50 0.21
C LYS A 228 -32.56 34.54 1.05
N ALA A 229 -32.96 33.40 0.47
CA ALA A 229 -33.85 32.41 1.09
C ALA A 229 -33.09 31.38 1.96
N CYS A 230 -31.76 31.37 1.91
CA CYS A 230 -30.92 30.47 2.68
C CYS A 230 -29.85 31.27 3.44
N VAL A 231 -29.65 30.95 4.72
CA VAL A 231 -28.58 31.52 5.53
C VAL A 231 -27.27 30.80 5.20
N ASN A 232 -26.41 31.43 4.40
CA ASN A 232 -25.07 30.93 4.12
C ASN A 232 -24.09 31.35 5.22
N VAL A 233 -24.02 30.54 6.27
CA VAL A 233 -23.22 30.81 7.46
C VAL A 233 -21.74 30.93 7.08
N LYS A 234 -21.21 32.15 7.17
CA LYS A 234 -19.77 32.41 7.00
C LYS A 234 -19.01 31.86 8.19
N ASN A 235 -18.22 30.82 7.97
CA ASN A 235 -17.19 30.41 8.92
C ASN A 235 -15.84 30.97 8.50
N PHE A 236 -15.04 31.35 9.49
CA PHE A 236 -13.60 31.50 9.34
C PHE A 236 -13.00 30.33 10.14
N LYS A 237 -12.36 29.37 9.48
CA LYS A 237 -11.76 28.12 10.04
C LYS A 237 -12.74 26.94 10.25
N ASP A 238 -12.22 25.84 10.80
CA ASP A 238 -12.86 24.52 10.97
C ASP A 238 -13.97 24.44 12.04
N PHE A 239 -14.66 25.56 12.33
CA PHE A 239 -15.74 25.62 13.33
C PHE A 239 -17.14 25.58 12.71
N CYS A 240 -17.27 25.06 11.50
CA CYS A 240 -18.53 24.94 10.74
C CYS A 240 -19.69 24.38 11.56
N PHE A 241 -19.46 23.33 12.35
CA PHE A 241 -20.48 22.70 13.17
C PHE A 241 -20.99 23.62 14.28
N LYS A 242 -20.06 24.28 14.99
CA LYS A 242 -20.39 25.27 16.02
C LYS A 242 -21.22 26.41 15.44
N TRP A 243 -20.79 26.96 14.30
CA TRP A 243 -21.49 28.08 13.66
C TRP A 243 -22.85 27.70 13.09
N ALA A 244 -23.00 26.48 12.56
CA ALA A 244 -24.29 25.97 12.10
C ALA A 244 -25.29 25.84 13.26
N ILE A 245 -24.86 25.32 14.41
CA ILE A 245 -25.70 25.24 15.61
C ILE A 245 -26.05 26.63 16.12
N LEU A 246 -25.07 27.54 16.23
CA LEU A 246 -25.33 28.90 16.70
C LEU A 246 -26.32 29.64 15.79
N ALA A 247 -26.18 29.54 14.47
CA ALA A 247 -27.08 30.18 13.51
C ALA A 247 -28.49 29.57 13.47
N ALA A 248 -28.67 28.34 13.97
CA ALA A 248 -29.98 27.73 14.11
C ALA A 248 -30.65 28.08 15.44
N LEU A 249 -29.86 28.40 16.48
CA LEU A 249 -30.35 28.69 17.82
C LEU A 249 -30.54 30.19 18.11
N TYR A 250 -29.79 31.07 17.44
CA TYR A 250 -29.77 32.53 17.62
C TYR A 250 -29.89 33.24 16.28
#